data_AF-A0A2P5EA42-F1
#
_entry.id   AF-A0A2P5EA42-F1
#
_cell.length_a   1.000
_cell.length_b   1.000
_cell.length_c   1.000
_cell.angle_alpha   90.00
_cell.angle_beta   90.00
_cell.angle_gamma   90.00
#
_symmetry.space_group_name_H-M   'P 1'
#
loop_
_entity.id
_entity.type
_entity.pdbx_description
1 polymer ?
#
loop_
_entity_poly.entity_id
_entity_poly.type
_entity_poly.pdbx_seq_one_letter_code
_entity_poly.pdbx_strand_id
1 'polypeptide(L)'
;MVQQMKDLGFTGAALPYNVLLNLYYKSGNHEKINSLVQEMDEKGICYDRFTYDIWLSACVVDSNMTGITDILTRIASDAILCNPVLGFSLMDLTFIKKKQGLHLIQKLSLIG
;
A
#
# COMPACT_ATOMS: atom_id res chain seq x y z
N MET A 1 -6.38 -23.81 -8.67
CA MET A 1 -6.73 -22.40 -8.38
C MET A 1 -5.73 -21.41 -8.98
N VAL A 2 -4.48 -21.31 -8.51
CA VAL A 2 -3.51 -20.33 -9.07
C VAL A 2 -3.32 -20.47 -10.58
N GLN A 3 -3.16 -21.70 -11.08
CA GLN A 3 -3.02 -21.95 -12.52
C GLN A 3 -4.29 -21.58 -13.31
N GLN A 4 -5.48 -21.91 -12.79
CA GLN A 4 -6.75 -21.55 -13.44
C GLN A 4 -6.98 -20.04 -13.49
N MET A 5 -6.57 -19.29 -12.47
CA MET A 5 -6.65 -17.82 -12.46
C MET A 5 -5.67 -17.19 -13.46
N LYS A 6 -4.53 -17.85 -13.72
CA LYS A 6 -3.61 -17.48 -14.81
C LYS A 6 -4.23 -17.71 -16.17
N ASP A 7 -4.83 -18.86 -16.37
CA ASP A 7 -5.41 -19.26 -17.67
C ASP A 7 -6.64 -18.41 -18.04
N LEU A 8 -7.33 -17.82 -17.05
CA LEU A 8 -8.48 -16.92 -17.24
C LEU A 8 -8.08 -15.43 -17.40
N GLY A 9 -6.79 -15.09 -17.40
CA GLY A 9 -6.31 -13.72 -17.60
C GLY A 9 -6.52 -12.77 -16.41
N PHE A 10 -6.86 -13.29 -15.23
CA PHE A 10 -7.03 -12.47 -14.01
C PHE A 10 -5.70 -12.07 -13.34
N THR A 11 -4.56 -12.37 -13.96
CA THR A 11 -3.22 -12.14 -13.41
C THR A 11 -2.85 -10.68 -13.23
N GLY A 12 -3.61 -9.74 -13.81
CA GLY A 12 -3.44 -8.30 -13.57
C GLY A 12 -4.33 -7.72 -12.47
N ALA A 13 -5.17 -8.54 -11.82
CA ALA A 13 -6.15 -8.08 -10.83
C ALA A 13 -5.74 -8.48 -9.41
N ALA A 14 -6.10 -7.66 -8.42
CA ALA A 14 -5.84 -7.93 -6.99
C ALA A 14 -6.65 -9.11 -6.44
N LEU A 15 -7.85 -9.38 -7.00
CA LEU A 15 -8.80 -10.34 -6.44
C LEU A 15 -8.24 -11.78 -6.27
N PRO A 16 -7.60 -12.41 -7.27
CA PRO A 16 -6.90 -13.69 -7.09
C PRO A 16 -5.92 -13.72 -5.93
N TYR A 17 -5.15 -12.64 -5.75
CA TYR A 17 -4.16 -12.53 -4.70
C TYR A 17 -4.82 -12.38 -3.34
N ASN A 18 -5.88 -11.58 -3.23
CA ASN A 18 -6.65 -11.43 -1.99
C ASN A 18 -7.20 -12.76 -1.47
N VAL A 19 -7.66 -13.64 -2.37
CA VAL A 19 -8.11 -14.99 -1.99
C VAL A 19 -6.97 -15.79 -1.36
N LEU A 20 -5.78 -15.75 -1.95
CA LEU A 20 -4.60 -16.48 -1.45
C LEU A 20 -4.05 -15.86 -0.16
N LEU A 21 -3.98 -14.53 -0.08
CA LEU A 21 -3.57 -13.80 1.12
C LEU A 21 -4.46 -14.15 2.30
N ASN A 22 -5.78 -14.14 2.11
CA ASN A 22 -6.74 -14.50 3.17
C ASN A 22 -6.59 -15.97 3.59
N LEU A 23 -6.33 -16.88 2.65
CA LEU A 23 -6.06 -18.29 2.97
C LEU A 23 -4.81 -18.43 3.86
N TYR A 24 -3.71 -17.77 3.49
CA TYR A 24 -2.47 -17.84 4.25
C TYR A 24 -2.57 -17.15 5.61
N TYR A 25 -3.28 -16.02 5.69
CA TYR A 25 -3.60 -15.34 6.95
C TYR A 25 -4.35 -16.26 7.91
N LYS A 26 -5.45 -16.89 7.45
CA LYS A 26 -6.22 -17.83 8.28
C LYS A 26 -5.43 -19.07 8.69
N SER A 27 -4.42 -19.44 7.90
CA SER A 27 -3.54 -20.58 8.18
C SER A 27 -2.32 -20.22 9.02
N GLY A 28 -2.16 -18.94 9.41
CA GLY A 28 -1.01 -18.45 10.17
C GLY A 28 0.33 -18.49 9.41
N ASN A 29 0.30 -18.59 8.08
CA ASN A 29 1.51 -18.69 7.27
C ASN A 29 1.97 -17.32 6.77
N HIS A 30 2.59 -16.55 7.66
CA HIS A 30 2.95 -15.15 7.40
C HIS A 30 4.10 -14.98 6.40
N GLU A 31 5.00 -15.97 6.27
CA GLU A 31 6.07 -15.96 5.25
C GLU A 31 5.48 -15.99 3.83
N LYS A 32 4.42 -16.78 3.62
CA LYS A 32 3.71 -16.83 2.33
C LYS A 32 2.95 -15.55 2.02
N ILE A 33 2.48 -14.82 3.03
CA ILE A 33 1.87 -13.49 2.84
C ILE A 33 2.90 -12.52 2.26
N ASN A 34 4.06 -12.40 2.88
CA ASN A 34 5.12 -11.51 2.40
C ASN A 34 5.59 -11.89 0.98
N SER A 35 5.72 -13.18 0.71
CA SER A 35 6.09 -13.68 -0.63
C SER A 35 5.07 -13.29 -1.70
N LEU A 36 3.77 -13.39 -1.40
CA LEU A 36 2.71 -13.01 -2.34
C LEU A 36 2.65 -11.49 -2.56
N VAL A 37 2.83 -10.70 -1.50
CA VAL A 37 2.90 -9.24 -1.60
C VAL A 37 4.05 -8.85 -2.52
N GLN A 38 5.24 -9.41 -2.32
CA GLN A 38 6.38 -9.19 -3.21
C GLN A 38 6.08 -9.61 -4.67
N GLU A 39 5.37 -10.72 -4.88
CA GLU A 39 4.97 -11.14 -6.23
C GLU A 39 4.01 -10.13 -6.89
N MET A 40 3.08 -9.55 -6.13
CA MET A 40 2.19 -8.51 -6.63
C MET A 40 2.98 -7.24 -7.03
N ASP A 41 3.99 -6.88 -6.23
CA ASP A 41 4.93 -5.79 -6.54
C ASP A 41 5.68 -6.02 -7.85
N GLU A 42 6.32 -7.18 -8.00
CA GLU A 42 7.10 -7.54 -9.19
C GLU A 42 6.24 -7.56 -10.46
N LYS A 43 4.94 -7.81 -10.32
CA LYS A 43 3.96 -7.82 -11.41
C LYS A 43 3.25 -6.48 -11.63
N GLY A 44 3.55 -5.47 -10.81
CA GLY A 44 2.91 -4.16 -10.89
C GLY A 44 1.40 -4.20 -10.60
N ILE A 45 0.94 -5.16 -9.79
CA ILE A 45 -0.47 -5.31 -9.45
C ILE A 45 -0.79 -4.35 -8.32
N CYS A 46 -1.65 -3.37 -8.60
CA CYS A 46 -2.14 -2.43 -7.61
C CYS A 46 -2.89 -3.12 -6.47
N TYR A 47 -2.58 -2.71 -5.24
CA TYR A 47 -3.24 -3.24 -4.04
C TYR A 47 -4.60 -2.58 -3.89
N ASP A 48 -5.57 -3.36 -3.43
CA ASP A 48 -6.86 -2.81 -3.03
C ASP A 48 -6.99 -2.78 -1.51
N ARG A 49 -8.12 -2.24 -1.04
CA ARG A 49 -8.41 -2.17 0.40
C ARG A 49 -8.32 -3.54 1.07
N PHE A 50 -8.75 -4.61 0.42
CA PHE A 50 -8.73 -5.95 0.98
C PHE A 50 -7.30 -6.49 1.10
N THR A 51 -6.44 -6.22 0.12
CA THR A 51 -5.01 -6.55 0.18
C THR A 51 -4.39 -5.96 1.43
N TYR A 52 -4.61 -4.66 1.65
CA TYR A 52 -4.09 -3.93 2.80
C TYR A 52 -4.65 -4.40 4.14
N ASP A 53 -5.96 -4.61 4.22
CA ASP A 53 -6.62 -5.06 5.46
C ASP A 53 -6.07 -6.43 5.90
N ILE A 54 -5.87 -7.36 4.97
CA ILE A 54 -5.31 -8.69 5.28
C ILE A 54 -3.85 -8.57 5.73
N TRP A 55 -3.03 -7.81 5.00
CA TRP A 55 -1.60 -7.69 5.31
C TRP A 55 -1.36 -6.99 6.65
N LEU A 56 -2.09 -5.91 6.94
CA LEU A 56 -2.07 -5.23 8.24
C LEU A 56 -2.49 -6.17 9.37
N SER A 57 -3.57 -6.93 9.18
CA SER A 57 -4.05 -7.88 10.18
C SER A 57 -2.99 -8.91 10.52
N ALA A 58 -2.27 -9.42 9.52
CA ALA A 58 -1.14 -10.33 9.73
C ALA A 58 -0.02 -9.68 10.55
N CYS A 59 0.39 -8.44 10.23
CA CYS A 59 1.42 -7.74 10.99
C CYS A 59 1.00 -7.42 12.43
N VAL A 60 -0.28 -7.12 12.67
CA VAL A 60 -0.83 -6.88 14.02
C VAL A 60 -0.78 -8.16 14.86
N VAL A 61 -1.18 -9.30 14.29
CA VAL A 61 -1.12 -10.61 14.98
C VAL A 61 0.33 -10.96 15.34
N ASP A 62 1.29 -10.65 14.46
CA ASP A 62 2.72 -10.87 14.69
C ASP A 62 3.39 -9.82 15.58
N SER A 63 2.66 -8.79 16.04
CA SER A 63 3.23 -7.63 16.72
C SER A 63 4.37 -6.95 15.94
N ASN A 64 4.35 -7.06 14.61
CA ASN A 64 5.36 -6.49 13.72
C ASN A 64 5.06 -5.00 13.45
N MET A 65 5.44 -4.14 14.41
CA MET A 65 5.20 -2.70 14.33
C MET A 65 5.88 -2.03 13.14
N THR A 66 7.07 -2.50 12.74
CA THR A 66 7.78 -1.99 11.56
C THR A 66 7.00 -2.29 10.29
N GLY A 67 6.49 -3.51 10.14
CA GLY A 67 5.62 -3.88 9.03
C GLY A 67 4.34 -3.03 8.97
N ILE A 68 3.72 -2.75 10.13
CA ILE A 68 2.54 -1.86 10.19
C ILE A 68 2.89 -0.46 9.69
N THR A 69 4.01 0.12 10.13
CA THR A 69 4.42 1.47 9.68
C THR A 69 4.73 1.50 8.20
N ASP A 70 5.40 0.47 7.68
CA ASP A 70 5.73 0.36 6.26
C ASP A 70 4.47 0.26 5.40
N ILE A 71 3.49 -0.55 5.83
CA ILE A 71 2.21 -0.66 5.13
C ILE A 71 1.45 0.67 5.13
N LEU A 72 1.41 1.39 6.25
CA LEU A 72 0.72 2.69 6.34
C LEU A 72 1.36 3.75 5.43
N THR A 73 2.70 3.80 5.35
CA THR A 73 3.40 4.71 4.43
C THR A 73 3.16 4.32 2.98
N ARG A 74 3.04 3.02 2.70
CA ARG A 74 2.76 2.50 1.38
C ARG A 74 1.33 2.79 0.92
N ILE A 75 0.31 2.68 1.77
CA ILE A 75 -1.08 3.08 1.44
C ILE A 75 -1.12 4.53 0.94
N ALA A 76 -0.36 5.43 1.57
CA ALA A 76 -0.28 6.82 1.15
C ALA A 76 0.39 6.98 -0.23
N SER A 77 1.36 6.12 -0.56
CA SER A 77 2.07 6.13 -1.84
C SER A 77 1.25 5.50 -2.97
N ASP A 78 0.58 4.37 -2.72
CA ASP A 78 -0.24 3.66 -3.69
C ASP A 78 -1.52 4.43 -4.03
N ALA A 79 -2.07 5.22 -3.08
CA ALA A 79 -3.14 6.17 -3.37
C ALA A 79 -2.77 7.18 -4.48
N ILE A 80 -1.47 7.43 -4.69
CA ILE A 80 -0.94 8.30 -5.73
C ILE A 80 -0.69 7.51 -7.02
N LEU A 81 -0.09 6.31 -6.92
CA LEU A 81 0.33 5.51 -8.07
C LEU A 81 -0.82 4.79 -8.78
N CYS A 82 -1.75 4.20 -8.02
CA CYS A 82 -2.81 3.35 -8.54
C CYS A 82 -4.12 4.11 -8.82
N ASN A 83 -4.24 5.36 -8.35
CA ASN A 83 -5.31 6.28 -8.73
C ASN A 83 -4.70 7.63 -9.17
N PRO A 84 -4.24 7.74 -10.43
CA PRO A 84 -3.49 8.91 -10.88
C PRO A 84 -4.27 10.23 -10.74
N VAL A 85 -5.60 10.21 -10.87
CA VAL A 85 -6.46 11.41 -10.70
C VAL A 85 -6.45 11.90 -9.25
N LEU A 86 -6.55 10.99 -8.27
CA LEU A 86 -6.40 11.33 -6.85
C LEU A 86 -4.94 11.69 -6.51
N GLY A 87 -3.98 11.03 -7.16
CA GLY A 87 -2.55 11.29 -7.02
C GLY A 87 -2.15 12.70 -7.41
N PHE A 88 -2.64 13.22 -8.55
CA PHE A 88 -2.41 14.62 -8.95
C PHE A 88 -2.99 15.59 -7.91
N SER A 89 -4.22 15.35 -7.45
CA SER A 89 -4.86 16.19 -6.42
C SER A 89 -4.09 16.19 -5.08
N LEU A 90 -3.54 15.05 -4.67
CA LEU A 90 -2.74 14.93 -3.44
C LEU A 90 -1.33 15.48 -3.60
N MET A 91 -0.69 15.35 -4.76
CA MET A 91 0.58 16.03 -5.07
C MET A 91 0.43 17.54 -4.99
N ASP A 92 -0.66 18.10 -5.56
CA ASP A 92 -0.96 19.53 -5.44
C ASP A 92 -1.12 19.93 -3.97
N LEU A 93 -1.88 19.17 -3.18
CA LEU A 93 -2.08 19.47 -1.75
C LEU A 93 -0.79 19.33 -0.91
N THR A 94 0.03 18.31 -1.15
CA THR A 94 1.31 18.13 -0.44
C THR A 94 2.33 19.20 -0.81
N PHE A 95 2.39 19.59 -2.09
CA PHE A 95 3.22 20.69 -2.57
C PHE A 95 2.76 22.03 -2.01
N ILE A 96 1.44 22.29 -1.96
CA ILE A 96 0.85 23.49 -1.35
C ILE A 96 1.17 23.56 0.14
N LYS A 97 0.97 22.46 0.90
CA LYS A 97 1.29 22.41 2.34
C LYS A 97 2.78 22.63 2.60
N LYS A 98 3.67 22.04 1.78
CA LYS A 98 5.13 22.24 1.87
C LYS A 98 5.53 23.69 1.56
N LYS A 99 4.91 24.30 0.54
CA LYS A 99 5.15 25.71 0.16
C LYS A 99 4.68 26.68 1.25
N GLN A 100 3.51 26.44 1.85
CA GLN A 100 2.99 27.23 2.96
C GLN A 100 3.88 27.12 4.21
N GLY A 101 4.35 25.91 4.55
CA GLY A 101 5.28 25.69 5.65
C GLY A 101 6.60 26.44 5.47
N LEU A 102 7.17 26.41 4.27
CA LEU A 102 8.41 27.14 3.95
C LEU A 102 8.23 28.65 4.10
N HIS A 103 7.11 29.19 3.62
CA HIS A 103 6.79 30.61 3.73
C HIS A 103 6.56 31.05 5.20
N LEU A 104 6.00 30.18 6.04
CA LEU A 104 5.86 30.45 7.47
C LEU A 104 7.22 30.47 8.19
N ILE A 105 8.11 29.52 7.88
CA ILE A 105 9.47 29.48 8.43
C ILE A 105 10.24 30.76 8.09
N GLN A 106 10.16 31.22 6.83
CA GLN A 106 10.79 32.47 6.40
C GLN A 106 10.23 33.70 7.12
N LYS A 107 8.92 33.76 7.34
CA LYS A 107 8.29 34.85 8.12
C LYS A 107 8.78 34.86 9.57
N LEU A 108 8.89 33.69 10.21
CA LEU A 108 9.37 33.60 11.58
C LEU A 108 10.86 33.98 11.70
N SER A 109 11.69 33.67 10.70
CA SER A 109 13.10 34.07 10.69
C SER A 109 13.36 35.58 10.51
N LEU A 110 12.37 36.36 10.08
CA LEU A 110 12.47 37.81 9.91
C LEU A 110 12.03 38.61 11.15
N ILE A 111 11.46 37.93 12.15
CA ILE A 111 10.88 38.56 13.35
C ILE A 111 11.76 38.30 14.59
N GLY A 112 12.86 37.55 14.46
CA GLY A 112 13.90 37.37 15.49
C GLY A 112 15.18 38.09 15.12
#